data_AF-A0A081C721-F1
#
_entry.id   AF-A0A081C721-F1
#
_cell.length_a   1.000
_cell.length_b   1.000
_cell.length_c   1.000
_cell.angle_alpha   90.00
_cell.angle_beta   90.00
_cell.angle_gamma   90.00
#
_symmetry.space_group_name_H-M   'P 1'
#
loop_
_entity.id
_entity.type
_entity.pdbx_description
1 polymer ?
#
loop_
_entity_poly.entity_id
_entity_poly.type
_entity_poly.pdbx_seq_one_letter_code
_entity_poly.pdbx_strand_id
1 'polypeptide(L)'
;MAKHKDIQDPAKYTEKDYDIFEMKLFSQFTSVEQLEEICMTLAHLPTKRAQELLKTFSQSERAKEVGWLECALDEGQYLYLSPMNKQEERDFLALKMLQELEDKIVDLQVKYDELDLAARKQQIEQEAITALIKRGELDQGEVAKFYEVNLKGESEMKELEKQIARQEKIFQQIKASIKTERYKNVPTSYMQHIHF
;
A
#
# COMPACT_ATOMS: atom_id res chain seq x y z
N MET A 1 9.46 29.47 -6.70
CA MET A 1 9.89 28.12 -7.12
C MET A 1 11.32 27.92 -6.64
N ALA A 2 11.48 27.19 -5.55
CA ALA A 2 12.78 26.68 -5.13
C ALA A 2 13.45 25.91 -6.29
N LYS A 3 14.77 26.08 -6.44
CA LYS A 3 15.54 25.29 -7.40
C LYS A 3 15.65 23.86 -6.86
N HIS A 4 15.48 22.88 -7.73
CA HIS A 4 15.77 21.48 -7.43
C HIS A 4 17.24 21.35 -6.98
N LYS A 5 17.50 20.51 -5.98
CA LYS A 5 18.83 20.34 -5.36
C LYS A 5 19.38 18.96 -5.69
N ASP A 6 20.69 18.82 -5.75
CA ASP A 6 21.31 17.50 -5.73
C ASP A 6 21.03 16.79 -4.39
N ILE A 7 21.21 15.45 -4.37
CA ILE A 7 21.17 14.68 -3.12
C ILE A 7 22.15 15.28 -2.11
N GLN A 8 21.66 15.55 -0.90
CA GLN A 8 22.41 16.17 0.18
C GLN A 8 23.20 15.11 0.97
N ASP A 9 24.43 15.45 1.34
CA ASP A 9 25.28 14.60 2.18
C ASP A 9 24.87 14.69 3.66
N PRO A 10 24.37 13.59 4.27
CA PRO A 10 23.97 13.58 5.68
C PRO A 10 25.06 14.04 6.66
N ALA A 11 26.34 13.81 6.34
CA ALA A 11 27.45 14.16 7.23
C ALA A 11 27.61 15.68 7.42
N LYS A 12 26.97 16.49 6.57
CA LYS A 12 26.99 17.96 6.65
C LYS A 12 25.92 18.55 7.56
N TYR A 13 25.00 17.71 8.06
CA TYR A 13 23.87 18.15 8.87
C TYR A 13 23.97 17.56 10.27
N THR A 14 23.76 18.41 11.26
CA THR A 14 23.77 18.07 12.69
C THR A 14 22.35 18.13 13.26
N GLU A 15 22.14 17.57 14.46
CA GLU A 15 20.85 17.70 15.16
C GLU A 15 20.39 19.16 15.31
N LYS A 16 21.33 20.08 15.51
CA LYS A 16 21.02 21.52 15.58
C LYS A 16 20.45 22.06 14.26
N ASP A 17 20.87 21.52 13.13
CA ASP A 17 20.32 21.91 11.82
C ASP A 17 18.89 21.42 11.68
N TYR A 18 18.59 20.19 12.13
CA TYR A 18 17.22 19.67 12.18
C TYR A 18 16.33 20.48 13.12
N ASP A 19 16.82 20.88 14.30
CA ASP A 19 16.08 21.73 15.23
C ASP A 19 15.76 23.10 14.60
N ILE A 20 16.71 23.66 13.83
CA ILE A 20 16.48 24.90 13.07
C ILE A 20 15.43 24.69 11.98
N PHE A 21 15.47 23.58 11.26
CA PHE A 21 14.44 23.26 10.26
C PHE A 21 13.07 23.13 10.90
N GLU A 22 12.96 22.36 11.98
CA GLU A 22 11.72 22.17 12.72
C GLU A 22 11.16 23.51 13.21
N MET A 23 11.96 24.32 13.91
CA MET A 23 11.56 25.65 14.34
C MET A 23 11.03 26.51 13.18
N LYS A 24 11.70 26.49 12.03
CA LYS A 24 11.31 27.29 10.87
C LYS A 24 10.03 26.76 10.21
N LEU A 25 9.89 25.46 10.04
CA LEU A 25 8.70 24.85 9.42
C LEU A 25 7.41 25.24 10.15
N PHE A 26 7.45 25.24 11.48
CA PHE A 26 6.27 25.53 12.32
C PHE A 26 6.15 27.01 12.73
N SER A 27 7.11 27.87 12.39
CA SER A 27 7.05 29.30 12.71
C SER A 27 6.26 30.09 11.69
N GLN A 28 5.20 30.79 12.12
CA GLN A 28 4.40 31.72 11.30
C GLN A 28 5.22 32.84 10.63
N PHE A 29 6.46 33.08 11.07
CA PHE A 29 7.34 34.12 10.52
C PHE A 29 8.24 33.63 9.38
N THR A 30 8.25 32.33 9.10
CA THR A 30 9.01 31.75 7.98
C THR A 30 8.24 31.96 6.68
N SER A 31 8.88 32.55 5.67
CA SER A 31 8.22 32.79 4.37
C SER A 31 7.97 31.47 3.61
N VAL A 32 7.04 31.50 2.66
CA VAL A 32 6.77 30.34 1.79
C VAL A 32 8.03 29.89 1.06
N GLU A 33 8.85 30.81 0.54
CA GLU A 33 10.10 30.46 -0.14
C GLU A 33 11.08 29.73 0.79
N GLN A 34 11.13 30.12 2.07
CA GLN A 34 11.96 29.44 3.06
C GLN A 34 11.41 28.06 3.41
N LEU A 35 10.08 27.91 3.49
CA LEU A 35 9.45 26.60 3.66
C LEU A 35 9.77 25.68 2.48
N GLU A 36 9.63 26.20 1.26
CA GLU A 36 10.01 25.50 0.02
C GLU A 36 11.48 25.06 0.06
N GLU A 37 12.40 25.97 0.40
CA GLU A 37 13.83 25.67 0.51
C GLU A 37 14.13 24.55 1.52
N ILE A 38 13.47 24.58 2.69
CA ILE A 38 13.64 23.56 3.74
C ILE A 38 13.06 22.23 3.27
N CYS A 39 11.85 22.21 2.71
CA CYS A 39 11.23 20.97 2.21
C CYS A 39 12.09 20.32 1.12
N MET A 40 12.70 21.12 0.24
CA MET A 40 13.58 20.63 -0.83
C MET A 40 14.83 19.99 -0.23
N THR A 41 15.40 20.64 0.78
CA THR A 41 16.59 20.15 1.49
C THR A 41 16.29 18.84 2.21
N LEU A 42 15.17 18.75 2.93
CA LEU A 42 14.77 17.54 3.65
C LEU A 42 14.44 16.38 2.69
N ALA A 43 13.81 16.67 1.54
CA ALA A 43 13.53 15.65 0.52
C ALA A 43 14.85 15.05 0.00
N HIS A 44 15.88 15.87 -0.18
CA HIS A 44 17.16 15.40 -0.70
C HIS A 44 18.11 14.87 0.37
N LEU A 45 17.69 14.79 1.63
CA LEU A 45 18.50 14.32 2.75
C LEU A 45 18.07 12.89 3.13
N PRO A 46 18.80 11.84 2.73
CA PRO A 46 18.37 10.44 2.86
C PRO A 46 18.55 9.93 4.30
N THR A 47 17.86 10.56 5.24
CA THR A 47 17.94 10.29 6.68
C THR A 47 16.55 10.11 7.26
N LYS A 48 16.43 9.23 8.25
CA LYS A 48 15.16 9.00 8.95
C LYS A 48 14.59 10.29 9.55
N ARG A 49 15.44 11.12 10.16
CA ARG A 49 15.04 12.38 10.78
C ARG A 49 14.45 13.37 9.77
N ALA A 50 15.01 13.45 8.55
CA ALA A 50 14.46 14.30 7.50
C ALA A 50 13.07 13.83 7.05
N GLN A 51 12.90 12.51 6.86
CA GLN A 51 11.61 11.93 6.48
C GLN A 51 10.55 12.10 7.57
N GLU A 52 10.92 11.90 8.84
CA GLU A 52 10.03 12.14 9.98
C GLU A 52 9.61 13.61 10.08
N LEU A 53 10.54 14.54 9.83
CA LEU A 53 10.24 15.97 9.89
C LEU A 53 9.32 16.43 8.75
N LEU A 54 9.58 15.97 7.51
CA LEU A 54 8.68 16.23 6.37
C LEU A 54 7.28 15.67 6.61
N LYS A 55 7.20 14.43 7.12
CA LYS A 55 5.91 13.79 7.44
C LYS A 55 5.17 14.52 8.56
N THR A 56 5.89 15.04 9.55
CA THR A 56 5.27 15.83 10.63
C THR A 56 4.77 17.17 10.08
N PHE A 57 5.56 17.82 9.22
CA PHE A 57 5.17 19.08 8.60
C PHE A 57 3.96 18.93 7.66
N SER A 58 3.83 17.81 6.94
CA SER A 58 2.68 17.57 6.06
C SER A 58 1.34 17.44 6.78
N GLN A 59 1.37 17.19 8.09
CA GLN A 59 0.18 17.18 8.94
C GLN A 59 -0.14 18.55 9.54
N SER A 60 0.66 19.57 9.25
CA SER A 60 0.46 20.92 9.78
C SER A 60 -0.47 21.77 8.92
N GLU A 61 -1.06 22.80 9.51
CA GLU A 61 -1.88 23.79 8.81
C GLU A 61 -1.14 24.52 7.68
N ARG A 62 0.19 24.57 7.77
CA ARG A 62 1.07 25.27 6.83
C ARG A 62 1.53 24.39 5.68
N ALA A 63 1.27 23.08 5.72
CA ALA A 63 1.62 22.14 4.66
C ALA A 63 1.11 22.63 3.28
N LYS A 64 -0.11 23.17 3.25
CA LYS A 64 -0.77 23.72 2.06
C LYS A 64 -0.06 24.92 1.42
N GLU A 65 0.87 25.56 2.14
CA GLU A 65 1.69 26.65 1.61
C GLU A 65 2.78 26.13 0.65
N VAL A 66 3.16 24.86 0.75
CA VAL A 66 4.16 24.22 -0.11
C VAL A 66 3.45 23.33 -1.13
N GLY A 67 3.15 23.90 -2.30
CA GLY A 67 2.31 23.25 -3.33
C GLY A 67 2.86 21.94 -3.92
N TRP A 68 4.13 21.60 -3.64
CA TRP A 68 4.80 20.38 -4.10
C TRP A 68 5.26 19.48 -2.94
N LEU A 69 4.71 19.67 -1.74
CA LEU A 69 5.10 18.91 -0.55
C LEU A 69 4.91 17.39 -0.71
N GLU A 70 3.88 16.96 -1.43
CA GLU A 70 3.67 15.54 -1.74
C GLU A 70 4.82 14.97 -2.57
N CYS A 71 5.27 15.69 -3.61
CA CYS A 71 6.45 15.30 -4.38
C CYS A 71 7.71 15.24 -3.52
N ALA A 72 7.88 16.17 -2.58
CA ALA A 72 9.00 16.19 -1.65
C ALA A 72 9.03 14.96 -0.73
N LEU A 73 7.85 14.52 -0.28
CA LEU A 73 7.69 13.31 0.53
C LEU A 73 8.04 12.05 -0.28
N ASP A 74 7.53 11.94 -1.50
CA ASP A 74 7.78 10.79 -2.37
C ASP A 74 9.26 10.69 -2.75
N GLU A 75 9.86 11.80 -3.17
CA GLU A 75 11.28 11.89 -3.53
C GLU A 75 12.16 11.57 -2.30
N GLY A 76 11.85 12.16 -1.15
CA GLY A 76 12.58 11.88 0.09
C GLY A 76 12.51 10.44 0.53
N GLN A 77 11.32 9.83 0.43
CA GLN A 77 11.14 8.43 0.76
C GLN A 77 11.93 7.55 -0.21
N TYR A 78 11.91 7.85 -1.51
CA TYR A 78 12.70 7.13 -2.52
C TYR A 78 14.20 7.20 -2.25
N LEU A 79 14.72 8.41 -1.98
CA LEU A 79 16.14 8.61 -1.68
C LEU A 79 16.56 7.91 -0.38
N TYR A 80 15.73 7.98 0.67
CA TYR A 80 15.99 7.27 1.93
C TYR A 80 15.96 5.74 1.76
N LEU A 81 15.10 5.22 0.89
CA LEU A 81 15.00 3.79 0.63
C LEU A 81 15.99 3.26 -0.40
N SER A 82 16.66 4.13 -1.14
CA SER A 82 17.61 3.73 -2.18
C SER A 82 18.68 2.80 -1.58
N PRO A 83 18.91 1.62 -2.18
CA PRO A 83 19.87 0.65 -1.65
C PRO A 83 21.31 1.12 -1.87
N MET A 84 22.17 0.92 -0.88
CA MET A 84 23.58 1.32 -0.90
C MET A 84 24.53 0.12 -0.91
N ASN A 85 24.00 -1.09 -0.75
CA ASN A 85 24.77 -2.33 -0.75
C ASN A 85 23.89 -3.51 -1.18
N LYS A 86 24.51 -4.66 -1.46
CA LYS A 86 23.83 -5.87 -1.96
C LYS A 86 22.75 -6.42 -1.03
N GLN A 87 22.92 -6.30 0.29
CA GLN A 87 21.90 -6.76 1.24
C GLN A 87 20.66 -5.84 1.16
N GLU A 88 20.89 -4.54 1.03
CA GLU A 88 19.81 -3.57 0.84
C GLU A 88 19.13 -3.72 -0.52
N GLU A 89 19.87 -3.98 -1.61
CA GLU A 89 19.28 -4.27 -2.93
C GLU A 89 18.33 -5.47 -2.86
N ARG A 90 18.76 -6.54 -2.19
CA ARG A 90 17.93 -7.73 -1.98
C ARG A 90 16.67 -7.41 -1.17
N ASP A 91 16.82 -6.68 -0.06
CA ASP A 91 15.69 -6.36 0.81
C ASP A 91 14.73 -5.35 0.13
N PHE A 92 15.24 -4.45 -0.71
CA PHE A 92 14.44 -3.53 -1.52
C PHE A 92 13.62 -4.27 -2.59
N LEU A 93 14.22 -5.26 -3.27
CA LEU A 93 13.49 -6.18 -4.14
C LEU A 93 12.44 -6.99 -3.37
N ALA A 94 12.76 -7.42 -2.15
CA ALA A 94 11.80 -8.11 -1.30
C ALA A 94 10.59 -7.22 -0.98
N LEU A 95 10.78 -5.92 -0.73
CA LEU A 95 9.66 -4.97 -0.58
C LEU A 95 8.79 -4.90 -1.84
N LYS A 96 9.39 -4.88 -3.03
CA LYS A 96 8.62 -4.90 -4.29
C LYS A 96 7.81 -6.19 -4.42
N MET A 97 8.42 -7.33 -4.15
CA MET A 97 7.72 -8.62 -4.18
C MET A 97 6.57 -8.68 -3.18
N LEU A 98 6.72 -8.09 -2.00
CA LEU A 98 5.63 -8.00 -1.02
C LEU A 98 4.45 -7.20 -1.58
N GLN A 99 4.72 -6.07 -2.24
CA GLN A 99 3.67 -5.26 -2.88
C GLN A 99 2.93 -6.05 -3.97
N GLU A 100 3.65 -6.74 -4.85
CA GLU A 100 3.03 -7.58 -5.90
C GLU A 100 2.19 -8.74 -5.34
N LEU A 101 2.63 -9.32 -4.22
CA LEU A 101 1.87 -10.37 -3.53
C LEU A 101 0.60 -9.82 -2.88
N GLU A 102 0.66 -8.62 -2.31
CA GLU A 102 -0.52 -7.96 -1.73
C GLU A 102 -1.56 -7.64 -2.80
N ASP A 103 -1.16 -7.05 -3.93
CA ASP A 103 -2.05 -6.83 -5.08
C ASP A 103 -2.72 -8.14 -5.52
N LYS A 104 -1.94 -9.22 -5.62
CA LYS A 104 -2.45 -10.54 -6.01
C LYS A 104 -3.43 -11.12 -4.98
N ILE A 105 -3.20 -10.91 -3.69
CA ILE A 105 -4.13 -11.32 -2.63
C ILE A 105 -5.44 -10.58 -2.78
N VAL A 106 -5.40 -9.26 -2.98
CA VAL A 106 -6.58 -8.43 -3.20
C VAL A 106 -7.36 -8.90 -4.43
N ASP A 107 -6.68 -9.16 -5.55
CA ASP A 107 -7.32 -9.68 -6.76
C ASP A 107 -8.03 -11.03 -6.54
N LEU A 108 -7.43 -11.92 -5.76
CA LEU A 108 -8.02 -13.21 -5.41
C LEU A 108 -9.23 -13.03 -4.47
N GLN A 109 -9.16 -12.10 -3.53
CA GLN A 109 -10.27 -11.77 -2.62
C GLN A 109 -11.45 -11.19 -3.40
N VAL A 110 -11.21 -10.28 -4.34
CA VAL A 110 -12.27 -9.73 -5.20
C VAL A 110 -12.99 -10.85 -5.97
N LYS A 111 -12.24 -11.79 -6.57
CA LYS A 111 -12.84 -12.94 -7.26
C LYS A 111 -13.65 -13.85 -6.33
N TYR A 112 -13.17 -14.04 -5.10
CA TYR A 112 -13.90 -14.81 -4.09
C TYR A 112 -15.23 -14.13 -3.75
N ASP A 113 -15.20 -12.82 -3.50
CA ASP A 113 -16.38 -12.03 -3.16
C ASP A 113 -17.41 -12.00 -4.30
N GLU A 114 -16.95 -11.96 -5.55
CA GLU A 114 -17.81 -12.09 -6.73
C GLU A 114 -18.55 -13.44 -6.78
N LEU A 115 -17.84 -14.55 -6.49
CA LEU A 115 -18.44 -15.89 -6.44
C LEU A 115 -19.38 -16.05 -5.26
N ASP A 116 -19.02 -15.55 -4.08
CA ASP A 116 -19.88 -15.54 -2.89
C ASP A 116 -21.18 -14.76 -3.15
N LEU A 117 -21.09 -13.60 -3.79
CA LEU A 117 -22.26 -12.82 -4.18
C LEU A 117 -23.14 -13.56 -5.19
N ALA A 118 -22.52 -14.22 -6.18
CA ALA A 118 -23.26 -15.03 -7.15
C ALA A 118 -23.98 -16.21 -6.48
N ALA A 119 -23.32 -16.92 -5.57
CA ALA A 119 -23.89 -18.02 -4.80
C ALA A 119 -25.08 -17.55 -3.95
N ARG A 120 -24.97 -16.40 -3.26
CA ARG A 120 -26.07 -15.81 -2.48
C ARG A 120 -27.28 -15.46 -3.35
N LYS A 121 -27.05 -14.89 -4.54
CA LYS A 121 -28.13 -14.59 -5.50
C LYS A 121 -28.83 -15.87 -5.96
N GLN A 122 -28.06 -16.90 -6.28
CA GLN A 122 -28.60 -18.21 -6.67
C GLN A 122 -29.38 -18.87 -5.54
N GLN A 123 -28.92 -18.74 -4.29
CA GLN A 123 -29.66 -19.25 -3.14
C GLN A 123 -31.03 -18.57 -3.01
N ILE A 124 -31.10 -17.24 -3.15
CA ILE A 124 -32.37 -16.50 -3.13
C ILE A 124 -33.31 -16.97 -4.24
N GLU A 125 -32.78 -17.17 -5.45
CA GLU A 125 -33.55 -17.69 -6.58
C GLU A 125 -34.07 -19.11 -6.33
N GLN A 126 -33.22 -19.99 -5.81
CA GLN A 126 -33.59 -21.35 -5.44
C GLN A 126 -34.68 -21.38 -4.37
N GLU A 127 -34.60 -20.51 -3.36
CA GLU A 127 -35.62 -20.36 -2.32
C GLU A 127 -36.98 -19.94 -2.91
N ALA A 128 -36.97 -18.98 -3.85
CA ALA A 128 -38.17 -18.52 -4.55
C ALA A 128 -38.80 -19.62 -5.41
N ILE A 129 -37.99 -20.33 -6.22
CA ILE A 129 -38.44 -21.45 -7.05
C ILE A 129 -39.02 -22.57 -6.17
N THR A 130 -38.35 -22.89 -5.06
CA THR A 130 -38.83 -23.90 -4.11
C THR A 130 -40.20 -23.53 -3.52
N ALA A 131 -40.45 -22.24 -3.25
CA ALA A 131 -41.75 -21.77 -2.79
C ALA A 131 -42.85 -21.90 -3.86
N LEU A 132 -42.53 -21.62 -5.13
CA LEU A 132 -43.46 -21.78 -6.25
C LEU A 132 -43.80 -23.25 -6.53
N ILE A 133 -42.80 -24.15 -6.44
CA ILE A 133 -43.03 -25.60 -6.54
C ILE A 133 -43.98 -26.09 -5.45
N LYS A 134 -43.81 -25.62 -4.20
CA LYS A 134 -44.72 -25.95 -3.09
C LYS A 134 -46.16 -25.49 -3.33
N ARG A 135 -46.35 -24.45 -4.15
CA ARG A 135 -47.67 -23.95 -4.57
C ARG A 135 -48.22 -24.65 -5.82
N GLY A 136 -47.45 -25.56 -6.42
CA GLY A 136 -47.81 -26.25 -7.66
C GLY A 136 -47.70 -25.39 -8.92
N GLU A 137 -47.00 -24.24 -8.83
CA GLU A 137 -46.85 -23.29 -9.94
C GLU A 137 -45.66 -23.63 -10.85
N LEU A 138 -44.72 -24.47 -10.39
CA LEU A 138 -43.53 -24.91 -11.13
C LEU A 138 -43.24 -26.41 -10.93
N ASP A 139 -42.47 -26.99 -11.85
CA ASP A 139 -42.00 -28.38 -11.80
C ASP A 139 -40.79 -28.56 -10.86
N GLN A 140 -40.69 -29.73 -10.22
CA GLN A 140 -39.55 -30.10 -9.37
C GLN A 140 -38.20 -30.11 -10.10
N GLY A 141 -38.20 -30.35 -11.41
CA GLY A 141 -37.00 -30.37 -12.25
C GLY A 141 -36.28 -29.03 -12.35
N GLU A 142 -36.95 -27.91 -12.05
CA GLU A 142 -36.33 -26.58 -12.07
C GLU A 142 -35.25 -26.41 -10.98
N VAL A 143 -35.30 -27.17 -9.88
CA VAL A 143 -34.31 -27.11 -8.80
C VAL A 143 -33.00 -27.83 -9.17
N ALA A 144 -33.04 -28.80 -10.09
CA ALA A 144 -31.88 -29.63 -10.44
C ALA A 144 -30.72 -28.79 -11.03
N LYS A 145 -31.05 -27.70 -11.72
CA LYS A 145 -30.08 -26.77 -12.35
C LYS A 145 -29.18 -26.06 -11.34
N PHE A 146 -29.61 -25.92 -10.09
CA PHE A 146 -28.85 -25.22 -9.05
C PHE A 146 -27.77 -26.11 -8.39
N TYR A 147 -27.97 -27.42 -8.32
CA TYR A 147 -27.03 -28.32 -7.63
C TYR A 147 -25.65 -28.36 -8.30
N GLU A 148 -25.60 -28.46 -9.63
CA GLU A 148 -24.33 -28.55 -10.35
C GLU A 148 -23.55 -27.22 -10.30
N VAL A 149 -24.27 -26.10 -10.42
CA VAL A 149 -23.68 -24.75 -10.38
C VAL A 149 -23.15 -24.43 -8.97
N ASN A 150 -23.91 -24.75 -7.92
CA ASN A 150 -23.49 -24.55 -6.53
C ASN A 150 -22.24 -25.37 -6.19
N LEU A 151 -22.20 -26.65 -6.58
CA LEU A 151 -21.03 -27.52 -6.33
C LEU A 151 -19.77 -26.98 -7.01
N LYS A 152 -19.89 -26.48 -8.23
CA LYS A 152 -18.77 -25.87 -8.96
C LYS A 152 -18.31 -24.57 -8.27
N GLY A 153 -19.24 -23.68 -7.93
CA GLY A 153 -18.94 -22.43 -7.23
C GLY A 153 -18.24 -22.65 -5.88
N GLU A 154 -18.75 -23.58 -5.06
CA GLU A 154 -18.13 -23.94 -3.78
C GLU A 154 -16.72 -24.51 -3.94
N SER A 155 -16.50 -25.34 -4.97
CA SER A 155 -15.17 -25.88 -5.25
C SER A 155 -14.19 -24.78 -5.68
N GLU A 156 -14.63 -23.84 -6.51
CA GLU A 156 -13.82 -22.70 -6.96
C GLU A 156 -13.48 -21.77 -5.79
N MET A 157 -14.46 -21.46 -4.93
CA MET A 157 -14.24 -20.65 -3.72
C MET A 157 -13.22 -21.28 -2.78
N LYS A 158 -13.30 -22.60 -2.52
CA LYS A 158 -12.32 -23.33 -1.70
C LYS A 158 -10.91 -23.29 -2.30
N GLU A 159 -10.80 -23.28 -3.62
CA GLU A 159 -9.49 -23.18 -4.27
C GLU A 159 -8.92 -21.76 -4.18
N LEU A 160 -9.75 -20.73 -4.30
CA LEU A 160 -9.35 -19.34 -4.06
C LEU A 160 -8.87 -19.14 -2.62
N GLU A 161 -9.57 -19.68 -1.62
CA GLU A 161 -9.13 -19.64 -0.20
C GLU A 161 -7.74 -20.24 -0.01
N LYS A 162 -7.47 -21.40 -0.61
CA LYS A 162 -6.14 -22.02 -0.56
C LYS A 162 -5.08 -21.16 -1.24
N GLN A 163 -5.41 -20.55 -2.37
CA GLN A 163 -4.49 -19.68 -3.09
C GLN A 163 -4.16 -18.43 -2.28
N ILE A 164 -5.16 -17.77 -1.68
CA ILE A 164 -4.99 -16.62 -0.79
C ILE A 164 -4.09 -17.01 0.39
N ALA A 165 -4.44 -18.07 1.12
CA ALA A 165 -3.66 -18.53 2.26
C ALA A 165 -2.21 -18.90 1.89
N ARG A 166 -1.99 -19.41 0.67
CA ARG A 166 -0.63 -19.66 0.15
C ARG A 166 0.12 -18.35 -0.10
N GLN A 167 -0.50 -17.36 -0.75
CA GLN A 167 0.15 -16.06 -0.99
C GLN A 167 0.48 -15.36 0.33
N GLU A 168 -0.44 -15.36 1.30
CA GLU A 168 -0.23 -14.78 2.63
C GLU A 168 0.95 -15.42 3.36
N LYS A 169 1.09 -16.75 3.31
CA LYS A 169 2.25 -17.44 3.90
C LYS A 169 3.57 -17.02 3.25
N ILE A 170 3.59 -16.89 1.92
CA ILE A 170 4.78 -16.43 1.19
C ILE A 170 5.09 -14.98 1.59
N PHE A 171 4.07 -14.11 1.63
CA PHE A 171 4.19 -12.72 2.06
C PHE A 171 4.83 -12.63 3.44
N GLN A 172 4.31 -13.36 4.44
CA GLN A 172 4.87 -13.33 5.79
C GLN A 172 6.31 -13.85 5.83
N GLN A 173 6.63 -14.89 5.06
CA GLN A 173 7.98 -15.43 4.99
C GLN A 173 8.99 -14.45 4.36
N ILE A 174 8.60 -13.75 3.28
CA ILE A 174 9.44 -12.72 2.65
C ILE A 174 9.62 -11.54 3.62
N LYS A 175 8.54 -11.08 4.25
CA LYS A 175 8.59 -9.98 5.23
C LYS A 175 9.54 -10.30 6.39
N ALA A 176 9.48 -11.52 6.92
CA ALA A 176 10.39 -11.96 7.98
C ALA A 176 11.86 -12.10 7.52
N SER A 177 12.11 -12.21 6.21
CA SER A 177 13.47 -12.35 5.66
C SER A 177 14.21 -11.03 5.48
N ILE A 178 13.50 -9.89 5.54
CA ILE A 178 14.07 -8.54 5.43
C ILE A 178 14.96 -8.27 6.65
N LYS A 179 16.25 -8.01 6.39
CA LYS A 179 17.24 -7.81 7.46
C LYS A 179 17.46 -6.34 7.79
N THR A 180 17.40 -5.49 6.78
CA THR A 180 17.70 -4.06 6.90
C THR A 180 16.60 -3.37 7.69
N GLU A 181 16.95 -2.76 8.83
CA GLU A 181 15.98 -2.14 9.75
C GLU A 181 15.08 -1.10 9.09
N ARG A 182 15.65 -0.24 8.22
CA ARG A 182 14.87 0.82 7.55
C ARG A 182 13.78 0.30 6.62
N TYR A 183 13.83 -0.97 6.23
CA TYR A 183 12.85 -1.59 5.32
C TYR A 183 11.74 -2.36 6.05
N LYS A 184 11.95 -2.78 7.30
CA LYS A 184 11.03 -3.69 8.02
C LYS A 184 9.60 -3.15 8.19
N ASN A 185 9.48 -1.83 8.29
CA ASN A 185 8.21 -1.15 8.56
C ASN A 185 7.74 -0.26 7.39
N VAL A 186 8.32 -0.43 6.20
CA VAL A 186 7.91 0.33 5.03
C VAL A 186 6.58 -0.23 4.52
N PRO A 187 5.53 0.61 4.38
CA PRO A 187 4.32 0.22 3.68
C PRO A 187 4.63 -0.21 2.24
N THR A 188 4.11 -1.36 1.85
CA THR A 188 4.18 -1.92 0.50
C THR A 188 3.64 -0.97 -0.56
N SER A 189 2.64 -0.14 -0.23
CA SER A 189 2.08 0.89 -1.11
C SER A 189 3.15 1.84 -1.68
N TYR A 190 4.25 2.08 -0.96
CA TYR A 190 5.36 2.92 -1.48
C TYR A 190 6.07 2.29 -2.68
N MET A 191 6.02 0.97 -2.82
CA MET A 191 6.65 0.26 -3.93
C MET A 191 5.78 0.24 -5.19
N GLN A 192 4.53 0.71 -5.12
CA GLN A 192 3.57 0.64 -6.22
C GLN A 192 4.03 1.45 -7.44
N HIS A 193 4.70 2.58 -7.21
CA HIS A 193 5.20 3.48 -8.26
C HIS A 193 6.67 3.25 -8.63
N ILE A 194 7.31 2.25 -8.03
CA ILE A 194 8.71 1.90 -8.31
C ILE A 194 8.73 0.79 -9.36
N HIS A 195 9.36 1.08 -10.50
CA HIS A 195 9.53 0.18 -11.64
C HIS A 195 11.00 -0.22 -11.79
N PHE A 196 11.25 -1.48 -12.12
CA PHE A 196 12.58 -2.06 -12.35
C PHE A 196 12.76 -2.49 -13.80
#